data_AF-A0A9D1VRM0-F1
#
_entry.id   AF-A0A9D1VRM0-F1
#
_cell.length_a   1.000
_cell.length_b   1.000
_cell.length_c   1.000
_cell.angle_alpha   90.00
_cell.angle_beta   90.00
_cell.angle_gamma   90.00
#
_symmetry.space_group_name_H-M   'P 1'
#
loop_
_entity.id
_entity.type
_entity.pdbx_description
1 polymer ?
#
loop_
_entity_poly.entity_id
_entity_poly.type
_entity_poly.pdbx_seq_one_letter_code
_entity_poly.pdbx_strand_id
1 'polypeptide(L)'
;TFEEPLYDFGRVDEEGGEVSHDFLFTNTGDGPLVIYEINTNCGCTEAQFPQAPILPGEKGKVSIIFAPEGNPGEFAKEIIVKSNARKKKTRLYIRGAVFPKQ
;
A
#
# COMPACT_ATOMS: atom_id res chain seq x y z
N THR A 1 5.33 -2.43 -12.83
CA THR A 1 4.11 -1.63 -12.97
C THR A 1 3.04 -2.17 -12.07
N PHE A 2 2.39 -1.31 -11.29
CA PHE A 2 1.23 -1.67 -10.47
C PHE A 2 -0.03 -1.71 -11.33
N GLU A 3 -0.93 -2.64 -11.03
CA GLU A 3 -2.22 -2.77 -11.74
C GLU A 3 -3.13 -1.58 -11.41
N GLU A 4 -3.22 -1.19 -10.14
CA GLU A 4 -3.98 -0.03 -9.68
C GLU A 4 -3.15 0.78 -8.66
N PRO A 5 -3.07 2.12 -8.79
CA PRO A 5 -2.31 2.97 -7.87
C PRO A 5 -3.15 3.55 -6.73
N LEU A 6 -4.47 3.32 -6.71
CA LEU A 6 -5.40 3.87 -5.74
C LEU A 6 -6.37 2.77 -5.32
N TYR A 7 -6.59 2.62 -4.02
CA TYR A 7 -7.66 1.82 -3.47
C TYR A 7 -8.56 2.66 -2.55
N ASP A 8 -9.86 2.45 -2.64
CA ASP A 8 -10.87 3.11 -1.82
C ASP A 8 -11.56 2.07 -0.94
N PHE A 9 -11.31 2.15 0.36
CA PHE A 9 -11.98 1.31 1.35
C PHE A 9 -13.46 1.69 1.53
N GLY A 10 -13.89 2.86 1.04
CA GLY A 10 -15.22 3.37 1.24
C GLY A 10 -15.50 3.58 2.72
N ARG A 11 -16.50 2.86 3.25
CA ARG A 11 -16.86 2.90 4.67
C ARG A 11 -16.00 1.92 5.46
N VAL A 12 -15.31 2.42 6.48
CA VAL A 12 -14.59 1.62 7.47
C VAL A 12 -15.22 1.87 8.84
N ASP A 13 -15.56 0.81 9.57
CA ASP A 13 -16.06 0.94 10.94
C ASP A 13 -14.86 0.97 11.91
N GLU A 14 -14.84 1.92 12.85
CA GLU A 14 -13.74 2.10 13.80
C GLU A 14 -13.47 0.84 14.66
N GLU A 15 -14.52 0.06 14.96
CA GLU A 15 -14.43 -1.22 15.69
C GLU A 15 -14.39 -2.45 14.78
N GLY A 16 -14.35 -2.27 13.46
CA GLY A 16 -14.31 -3.36 12.50
C GLY A 16 -12.97 -4.10 12.45
N GLY A 17 -11.97 -3.61 13.18
CA GLY A 17 -10.58 -4.08 13.11
C GLY A 17 -9.81 -3.45 11.95
N GLU A 18 -8.61 -3.98 11.69
CA GLU A 18 -7.76 -3.50 10.61
C GLU A 18 -8.34 -3.87 9.24
N VAL A 19 -8.22 -2.95 8.28
CA VAL A 19 -8.55 -3.20 6.88
C VAL A 19 -7.28 -3.24 6.05
N SER A 20 -7.25 -4.08 5.01
CA SER A 20 -6.06 -4.24 4.17
C SER A 20 -6.37 -4.34 2.69
N HIS A 21 -5.39 -3.97 1.87
CA HIS A 21 -5.45 -4.11 0.42
C HIS A 21 -4.09 -4.51 -0.17
N ASP A 22 -4.13 -5.44 -1.13
CA ASP A 22 -2.96 -5.95 -1.84
C ASP A 22 -2.80 -5.23 -3.20
N PHE A 23 -1.82 -4.34 -3.29
CA PHE A 23 -1.42 -3.74 -4.55
C PHE A 23 -0.55 -4.70 -5.36
N LEU A 24 -1.14 -5.32 -6.38
CA LEU A 24 -0.44 -6.22 -7.29
C LEU A 24 0.41 -5.43 -8.29
N PHE A 25 1.60 -5.94 -8.59
CA PHE A 25 2.48 -5.40 -9.61
C PHE A 25 3.20 -6.49 -10.38
N THR A 26 3.65 -6.14 -11.58
CA THR A 26 4.55 -6.97 -12.39
C THR A 26 5.88 -6.26 -12.58
N ASN A 27 7.00 -6.97 -12.46
CA ASN A 27 8.31 -6.43 -12.84
C ASN A 27 8.42 -6.39 -14.37
N THR A 28 8.22 -5.22 -14.96
CA THR A 28 8.31 -5.00 -16.42
C THR A 28 9.71 -4.56 -16.85
N GLY A 29 10.69 -4.62 -15.96
CA GLY A 29 12.09 -4.31 -16.25
C GLY A 29 12.84 -5.49 -16.87
N ASP A 30 14.11 -5.27 -17.14
CA ASP A 30 15.06 -6.21 -17.73
C ASP A 30 15.96 -6.90 -16.69
N GLY A 31 15.83 -6.55 -15.41
CA GLY A 31 16.57 -7.17 -14.30
C GLY A 31 15.74 -7.36 -13.04
N PRO A 32 16.30 -8.01 -12.00
CA PRO A 32 15.61 -8.24 -10.74
C PRO A 32 15.21 -6.93 -10.05
N LEU A 33 13.94 -6.82 -9.70
CA LEU A 33 13.37 -5.69 -8.97
C LEU A 33 13.48 -5.95 -7.47
N VAL A 34 14.06 -5.01 -6.74
CA VAL A 34 14.15 -5.03 -5.27
C VAL A 34 13.43 -3.81 -4.73
N ILE A 35 12.41 -4.05 -3.91
CA ILE A 35 11.78 -3.03 -3.06
C ILE A 35 12.56 -3.02 -1.75
N TYR A 36 13.10 -1.86 -1.38
CA TYR A 36 13.95 -1.74 -0.19
C TYR A 36 13.31 -0.91 0.93
N GLU A 37 12.29 -0.11 0.62
CA GLU A 37 11.64 0.76 1.59
C GLU A 37 10.23 1.14 1.10
N ILE A 38 9.28 1.16 2.03
CA ILE A 38 7.95 1.73 1.81
C ILE A 38 7.67 2.75 2.90
N ASN A 39 7.37 3.98 2.50
CA ASN A 39 7.06 5.06 3.45
C ASN A 39 5.55 5.27 3.51
N THR A 40 5.00 5.10 4.71
CA THR A 40 3.65 5.49 5.10
C THR A 40 3.74 6.74 5.99
N ASN A 41 2.92 7.75 5.73
CA ASN A 41 3.03 9.05 6.42
C ASN A 41 2.52 9.06 7.88
N CYS A 42 2.01 7.93 8.39
CA CYS A 42 1.38 7.86 9.71
C CYS A 42 1.50 6.46 10.30
N GLY A 43 1.61 6.35 11.63
CA GLY A 43 1.75 5.09 12.35
C GLY A 43 0.51 4.17 12.31
N CYS A 44 -0.64 4.67 11.86
CA CYS A 44 -1.85 3.85 11.65
C CYS A 44 -1.86 3.10 10.31
N THR A 45 -0.75 3.11 9.57
CA THR A 45 -0.63 2.41 8.28
C THR A 45 0.65 1.61 8.22
N GLU A 46 0.52 0.29 8.14
CA GLU A 46 1.61 -0.65 7.95
C GLU A 46 1.69 -1.10 6.48
N ALA A 47 2.90 -1.40 6.01
CA ALA A 47 3.14 -1.93 4.68
C ALA A 47 3.97 -3.22 4.75
N GLN A 48 3.51 -4.26 4.07
CA GLN A 48 4.24 -5.51 3.87
C GLN A 48 4.60 -5.66 2.39
N PHE A 49 5.82 -6.10 2.11
CA PHE A 49 6.33 -6.22 0.76
C PHE A 49 7.38 -7.33 0.65
N PRO A 50 7.67 -7.84 -0.56
CA PRO A 50 8.59 -8.95 -0.75
C PRO A 50 10.01 -8.50 -0.43
N GLN A 51 10.73 -9.26 0.41
CA GLN A 51 12.16 -9.03 0.67
C GLN A 51 13.06 -9.69 -0.39
N ALA A 52 12.54 -10.71 -1.07
CA ALA A 52 13.25 -11.35 -2.17
C ALA A 52 13.15 -10.50 -3.46
N PRO A 53 14.18 -10.51 -4.33
CA PRO A 53 14.09 -9.91 -5.64
C PRO A 53 12.97 -10.53 -6.49
N ILE A 54 12.25 -9.69 -7.23
CA ILE A 54 11.19 -10.11 -8.17
C ILE A 54 11.81 -10.14 -9.58
N LEU A 55 11.83 -11.30 -10.24
CA LEU A 55 12.48 -11.44 -11.54
C LEU A 55 11.69 -10.74 -12.66
N PRO A 56 12.32 -10.45 -13.82
CA PRO A 56 11.62 -9.91 -14.98
C PRO A 56 10.40 -10.76 -15.36
N GLY A 57 9.25 -10.10 -15.55
CA GLY A 57 7.97 -10.74 -15.87
C GLY A 57 7.22 -11.33 -14.68
N GLU A 58 7.84 -11.44 -13.50
CA GLU A 58 7.17 -11.96 -12.31
C GLU A 58 6.26 -10.93 -11.66
N LYS A 59 5.24 -11.46 -10.97
CA LYS A 59 4.32 -10.67 -10.16
C LYS A 59 4.80 -10.60 -8.71
N GLY A 60 4.60 -9.44 -8.10
CA GLY A 60 4.74 -9.22 -6.66
C GLY A 60 3.52 -8.50 -6.11
N LYS A 61 3.48 -8.35 -4.79
CA LYS A 61 2.41 -7.61 -4.11
C LYS A 61 2.97 -6.74 -2.99
N VAL A 62 2.32 -5.59 -2.78
CA VAL A 62 2.52 -4.74 -1.60
C VAL A 62 1.20 -4.71 -0.84
N SER A 63 1.19 -5.22 0.38
CA SER A 63 0.01 -5.24 1.25
C SER A 63 0.04 -4.01 2.14
N ILE A 64 -1.00 -3.17 2.06
CA ILE A 64 -1.17 -2.02 2.94
C ILE A 64 -2.26 -2.34 3.95
N ILE A 65 -1.94 -2.18 5.23
CA ILE A 65 -2.83 -2.44 6.36
C ILE A 65 -3.09 -1.10 7.05
N PHE A 66 -4.35 -0.78 7.28
CA PHE A 66 -4.79 0.45 7.93
C PHE A 66 -5.56 0.11 9.21
N ALA A 67 -5.12 0.69 10.33
CA ALA A 67 -5.78 0.60 11.62
C ALA A 67 -6.71 1.83 11.81
N PRO A 68 -8.04 1.64 11.79
CA PRO A 68 -8.99 2.76 11.86
C PRO A 68 -9.21 3.29 13.29
N GLU A 69 -8.86 2.52 14.32
CA GLU A 69 -9.08 2.87 15.73
C GLU A 69 -8.45 4.24 16.07
N GLY A 70 -9.23 5.14 16.67
CA GLY A 70 -8.78 6.47 17.05
C GLY A 70 -8.60 7.45 15.88
N ASN A 71 -9.03 7.08 14.67
CA ASN A 71 -8.90 7.90 13.46
C ASN A 71 -10.25 8.13 12.73
N PRO A 72 -11.32 8.61 13.41
CA PRO A 72 -12.61 8.85 12.77
C PRO A 72 -12.54 9.97 11.71
N GLY A 73 -13.38 9.86 10.69
CA GLY A 73 -13.48 10.82 9.59
C GLY A 73 -12.87 10.34 8.27
N GLU A 74 -12.84 11.23 7.27
CA GLU A 74 -12.23 10.92 5.97
C GLU A 74 -10.72 10.78 6.08
N PHE A 75 -10.16 9.80 5.38
CA PHE A 75 -8.74 9.63 5.24
C PHE A 75 -8.34 9.49 3.76
N ALA A 76 -7.20 10.06 3.43
CA ALA A 76 -6.46 9.79 2.22
C ALA A 76 -4.98 9.68 2.59
N LYS A 77 -4.35 8.54 2.29
CA LYS A 77 -2.94 8.29 2.62
C LYS A 77 -2.16 8.07 1.33
N GLU A 78 -1.01 8.71 1.25
CA GLU A 78 0.01 8.43 0.22
C GLU A 78 1.00 7.40 0.76
N ILE A 79 1.30 6.40 -0.06
CA ILE A 79 2.33 5.39 0.19
C ILE A 79 3.41 5.54 -0.89
N ILE A 80 4.66 5.68 -0.46
CA ILE A 80 5.80 5.80 -1.39
C ILE A 80 6.61 4.50 -1.36
N VAL A 81 6.52 3.73 -2.44
CA VAL A 81 7.30 2.52 -2.68
C VAL A 81 8.63 2.91 -3.32
N LYS A 82 9.76 2.56 -2.68
CA LYS A 82 11.10 2.79 -3.21
C LYS A 82 11.74 1.49 -3.68
N SER A 83 12.35 1.54 -4.86
CA SER A 83 12.96 0.36 -5.49
C SER A 83 14.19 0.72 -6.33
N ASN A 84 14.93 -0.30 -6.75
CA ASN A 84 16.06 -0.18 -7.69
C ASN A 84 15.62 0.01 -9.15
N ALA A 85 14.32 0.10 -9.45
CA ALA A 85 13.82 0.38 -10.80
C ALA A 85 14.31 1.73 -11.32
N ARG A 86 14.28 1.92 -12.66
CA ARG A 86 14.57 3.23 -13.29
C ARG A 86 13.75 4.36 -12.66
N LYS A 87 12.46 4.10 -12.43
CA LYS A 87 11.60 4.95 -11.61
C LYS A 87 11.75 4.53 -10.14
N LYS A 88 12.70 5.15 -9.45
CA LYS A 88 13.06 4.79 -8.06
C LYS A 88 11.93 4.93 -7.05
N LYS A 89 10.92 5.76 -7.33
CA LYS A 89 9.79 6.03 -6.44
C LYS A 89 8.47 5.84 -7.18
N THR A 90 7.60 5.00 -6.64
CA THR A 90 6.22 4.84 -7.09
C THR A 90 5.28 5.22 -5.96
N ARG A 91 4.19 5.91 -6.28
CA ARG A 91 3.20 6.37 -5.31
C ARG A 91 1.95 5.50 -5.45
N LEU A 92 1.45 5.04 -4.31
CA LEU A 92 0.17 4.37 -4.17
C LEU A 92 -0.68 5.18 -3.20
N TYR A 93 -1.99 5.01 -3.25
CA TYR A 93 -2.93 5.76 -2.45
C TYR A 93 -3.98 4.84 -1.87
N ILE A 94 -4.31 5.04 -0.60
CA ILE A 94 -5.52 4.48 0.00
C ILE A 94 -6.41 5.63 0.47
N ARG A 95 -7.72 5.44 0.43
CA ARG A 95 -8.69 6.40 0.97
C ARG A 95 -9.93 5.71 1.53
N GLY A 96 -10.74 6.46 2.24
CA GLY A 96 -12.02 6.02 2.78
C GLY A 96 -12.52 6.98 3.86
N ALA A 97 -13.53 6.56 4.60
CA ALA A 97 -14.07 7.26 5.75
C ALA A 97 -14.28 6.29 6.91
N VAL A 98 -13.67 6.61 8.05
CA VAL A 98 -13.83 5.88 9.31
C VAL A 98 -15.06 6.42 10.04
N PHE A 99 -16.00 5.54 10.35
CA PHE A 99 -17.19 5.88 11.12
C PHE A 99 -17.01 5.49 12.58
N PRO A 100 -17.26 6.42 13.52
CA PRO A 100 -17.00 6.19 14.93
C PRO A 100 -17.95 5.16 15.53
N LYS A 101 -17.55 4.65 16.69
CA LYS A 101 -18.38 3.83 17.58
C LYS A 101 -19.74 4.49 17.84
N GLN A 102 -20.82 3.70 17.79
CA GLN A 102 -22.13 4.14 18.27
C GLN A 102 -22.19 4.13 19.80
#